data_AF-A0A2E1MJG6-F1
#
_entry.id   AF-A0A2E1MJG6-F1
#
_cell.length_a   1.000
_cell.length_b   1.000
_cell.length_c   1.000
_cell.angle_alpha   90.00
_cell.angle_beta   90.00
_cell.angle_gamma   90.00
#
_symmetry.space_group_name_H-M   'P 1'
#
loop_
_entity.id
_entity.type
_entity.pdbx_description
1 polymer ?
#
loop_
_entity_poly.entity_id
_entity_poly.type
_entity_poly.pdbx_seq_one_letter_code
_entity_poly.pdbx_strand_id
1 'polypeptide(L)' 'MTSWIMTMTEVGLTRIRLDAICAYQEIDKGTKLLVYTKDNSLFEIVEDIASTIAELDSEFNIN' A
#
# COMPACT_ATOMS: atom_id res chain seq x y z
N MET A 1 12.42 13.50 -3.75
CA MET A 1 11.55 13.77 -2.58
C MET A 1 10.97 12.45 -2.16
N THR A 2 10.96 12.11 -0.87
CA THR A 2 10.35 10.85 -0.43
C THR A 2 8.84 11.04 -0.42
N SER A 3 8.14 10.36 -1.32
CA SER A 3 6.68 10.32 -1.35
C SER A 3 6.17 9.37 -0.25
N TRP A 4 5.04 9.72 0.35
CA TRP A 4 4.41 8.95 1.42
C TRP A 4 2.95 8.71 1.06
N ILE A 5 2.47 7.51 1.34
CA ILE A 5 1.04 7.21 1.32
C ILE A 5 0.51 7.17 2.76
N MET A 6 -0.67 7.74 2.98
CA MET A 6 -1.40 7.65 4.24
C MET A 6 -2.58 6.73 4.03
N THR A 7 -2.67 5.67 4.83
CA THR A 7 -3.66 4.60 4.63
C THR A 7 -4.14 4.04 5.96
N MET A 8 -5.37 3.50 5.98
CA MET A 8 -5.94 2.84 7.16
C MET A 8 -5.52 1.37 7.19
N THR A 9 -4.82 0.99 8.25
CA THR A 9 -4.48 -0.41 8.54
C THR A 9 -5.35 -0.95 9.68
N GLU A 10 -5.33 -2.26 9.94
CA GLU A 10 -6.01 -2.84 11.10
C GLU A 10 -5.61 -2.19 12.45
N VAL A 11 -4.38 -1.67 12.55
CA VAL A 11 -3.86 -1.01 13.76
C VAL A 11 -4.25 0.48 13.82
N GLY A 12 -4.65 1.06 12.67
CA GLY A 12 -5.03 2.46 12.53
C GLY A 12 -4.33 3.16 11.37
N LEU A 13 -4.45 4.48 11.36
CA LEU A 13 -3.92 5.35 10.31
C LEU A 13 -2.38 5.30 10.29
N THR A 14 -1.81 4.87 9.18
CA THR A 14 -0.37 4.63 9.02
C THR A 14 0.16 5.37 7.81
N ARG A 15 1.36 5.95 7.95
CA ARG A 15 2.12 6.56 6.85
C ARG A 15 3.21 5.61 6.40
N ILE A 16 3.16 5.18 5.14
CA ILE A 16 4.14 4.26 4.55
C ILE A 16 4.95 5.04 3.52
N ARG A 17 6.28 4.85 3.50
CA ARG A 17 7.12 5.46 2.47
C ARG A 17 6.95 4.70 1.16
N LEU A 18 6.60 5.40 0.08
CA LEU A 18 6.42 4.78 -1.24
C LEU A 18 7.72 4.14 -1.76
N ASP A 19 8.86 4.79 -1.54
CA ASP A 19 10.18 4.29 -1.95
C ASP A 19 10.61 3.00 -1.22
N ALA A 20 9.99 2.69 -0.08
CA ALA A 20 10.21 1.47 0.69
C ALA A 20 9.33 0.31 0.19
N ILE A 21 8.24 0.57 -0.51
CA ILE A 21 7.34 -0.48 -1.02
C ILE A 21 8.05 -1.21 -2.17
N CYS A 22 7.97 -2.54 -2.17
CA CYS A 22 8.53 -3.38 -3.23
C CYS A 22 7.51 -4.31 -3.89
N ALA A 23 6.36 -4.54 -3.25
CA ALA A 23 5.25 -5.27 -3.83
C ALA A 23 3.95 -4.91 -3.09
N TYR A 24 2.82 -5.15 -3.74
CA TYR A 24 1.50 -5.10 -3.13
C TYR A 24 0.62 -6.19 -3.72
N GLN A 25 -0.37 -6.64 -2.96
CA GLN A 25 -1.25 -7.73 -3.35
C GLN A 25 -2.66 -7.49 -2.81
N GLU A 26 -3.63 -7.44 -3.71
CA GLU A 26 -5.03 -7.47 -3.36
C GLU A 26 -5.44 -8.89 -2.93
N ILE A 27 -6.11 -9.01 -1.78
CA ILE A 27 -6.60 -10.29 -1.24
C ILE A 27 -8.08 -10.18 -0.85
N ASP A 28 -8.68 -11.30 -0.44
CA ASP A 28 -10.06 -11.37 0.05
C ASP A 28 -11.11 -10.75 -0.91
N LYS A 29 -10.87 -10.89 -2.22
CA LYS A 29 -11.71 -10.32 -3.29
C LYS A 29 -11.78 -8.77 -3.24
N GLY A 30 -10.69 -8.12 -2.84
CA GLY A 30 -10.56 -6.67 -2.85
C GLY A 30 -10.98 -5.96 -1.58
N THR A 31 -11.20 -6.70 -0.50
CA THR A 31 -11.52 -6.12 0.82
C THR A 31 -10.29 -5.81 1.65
N LYS A 32 -9.11 -6.33 1.28
CA LYS A 32 -7.83 -6.04 1.92
C LYS A 32 -6.71 -5.91 0.89
N LEU A 33 -5.72 -5.08 1.21
CA LEU A 33 -4.52 -4.89 0.40
C LEU A 33 -3.28 -5.10 1.26
N LEU A 34 -2.45 -6.06 0.88
CA LEU A 34 -1.15 -6.30 1.50
C LEU A 34 -0.09 -5.44 0.81
N VAL A 35 0.68 -4.70 1.59
CA VAL A 35 1.81 -3.88 1.12
C VAL A 35 3.09 -4.41 1.74
N TYR A 36 4.02 -4.83 0.88
CA TYR A 36 5.32 -5.37 1.25
C TYR A 36 6.39 -4.32 1.05
N THR A 37 7.26 -4.19 2.04
CA THR A 37 8.38 -3.23 2.01
C THR A 37 9.73 -3.92 1.95
N LYS A 38 10.74 -3.20 1.47
CA LYS A 38 12.12 -3.68 1.30
C LYS A 38 12.80 -4.08 2.61
N ASP A 39 12.31 -3.60 3.75
CA ASP A 39 12.80 -3.98 5.08
C ASP A 39 12.08 -5.20 5.67
N ASN A 40 11.27 -5.89 4.85
CA ASN A 40 10.43 -7.03 5.21
C ASN A 40 9.25 -6.71 6.15
N SER A 41 8.86 -5.44 6.27
CA SER A 41 7.60 -5.08 6.93
C SER A 41 6.40 -5.35 6.02
N LEU A 42 5.31 -5.81 6.62
CA LEU A 42 4.02 -6.05 5.98
C LEU A 42 2.98 -5.10 6.59
N PHE A 43 2.27 -4.38 5.73
CA PHE A 43 1.11 -3.58 6.11
C PHE A 43 -0.14 -4.16 5.47
N GLU A 44 -1.20 -4.28 6.25
CA GLU A 44 -2.51 -4.68 5.78
C GLU A 44 -3.46 -3.48 5.79
N ILE A 45 -3.85 -3.04 4.60
CA ILE A 45 -4.73 -1.91 4.35
C ILE A 45 -6.16 -2.42 4.24
N VAL A 46 -7.07 -1.76 4.96
CA VAL A 46 -8.47 -2.19 5.12
C VAL A 46 -9.51 -1.18 4.64
N GLU A 47 -9.09 0.01 4.23
CA GLU A 47 -9.94 1.05 3.63
C GLU A 47 -9.26 1.68 2.41
N ASP A 48 -10.04 2.37 1.58
CA ASP A 48 -9.55 3.12 0.41
C ASP A 48 -8.63 2.31 -0.53
N ILE A 49 -8.90 1.01 -0.66
CA ILE A 49 -8.07 0.05 -1.38
C ILE A 49 -7.91 0.42 -2.85
N ALA A 50 -9.02 0.69 -3.56
CA ALA A 50 -8.98 1.03 -4.98
C ALA A 50 -8.15 2.30 -5.24
N SER A 51 -8.31 3.32 -4.39
CA SER A 51 -7.53 4.56 -4.46
C SER A 51 -6.05 4.31 -4.20
N THR A 52 -5.74 3.46 -3.20
CA THR A 52 -4.38 3.09 -2.87
C THR A 52 -3.72 2.30 -4.01
N ILE A 53 -4.42 1.35 -4.62
CA ILE A 53 -3.91 0.59 -5.77
C ILE A 53 -3.62 1.54 -6.94
N ALA A 54 -4.51 2.48 -7.26
CA ALA A 54 -4.27 3.44 -8.34
C ALA A 54 -3.03 4.31 -8.10
N GLU A 55 -2.78 4.71 -6.84
CA GLU A 55 -1.56 5.45 -6.47
C GLU A 55 -0.31 4.57 -6.62
N LEU A 56 -0.37 3.31 -6.19
CA LEU A 56 0.74 2.35 -6.32
C LEU A 56 1.02 1.99 -7.78
N ASP A 57 0.01 1.68 -8.58
CA ASP A 57 0.14 1.40 -10.02
C ASP A 57 0.84 2.57 -10.75
N SER A 58 0.47 3.81 -10.41
CA SER A 58 1.12 5.01 -10.94
C SER A 58 2.59 5.12 -10.51
N GLU A 59 2.92 4.84 -9.24
CA GLU A 59 4.30 4.93 -8.73
C GLU A 59 5.20 3.83 -9.30
N PHE A 60 4.67 2.61 -9.45
CA PHE A 60 5.40 1.50 -10.06
C PHE A 60 5.43 1.57 -11.58
N ASN A 61 4.76 2.57 -12.18
CA ASN A 61 4.62 2.73 -13.62
C ASN A 61 4.07 1.46 -14.30
N ILE A 62 3.11 0.84 -13.62
CA ILE A 62 2.35 -0.32 -14.09
C ILE A 62 1.03 0.25 -14.61
N ASN A 63 0.98 0.52 -15.91
CA ASN A 63 -0.25 0.88 -16.63
C ASN A 63 -0.47 -0.13 -17.75
#